data_AF-A0A9W4KAM8-F1
#
_entry.id   AF-A0A9W4KAM8-F1
#
_cell.length_a   1.000
_cell.length_b   1.000
_cell.length_c   1.000
_cell.angle_alpha   90.00
_cell.angle_beta   90.00
_cell.angle_gamma   90.00
#
_symmetry.space_group_name_H-M   'P 1'
#
loop_
_entity.id
_entity.type
_entity.pdbx_description
1 polymer ?
#
loop_
_entity_poly.entity_id
_entity_poly.type
_entity_poly.pdbx_seq_one_letter_code
_entity_poly.pdbx_strand_id
1 'polypeptide(L)'
;MDDKGDHILVDEDYNITGIIDWTFARLVPIYEAFGPSLLTAEMSDIYESNAGRSRGDTMLAEAVQTKSKHLHLVRFAGGPDLVRRFSFGLGMGMDISWDEAVALFRGIMSTAEGSSLEFDWDVWRQNRLSQRADDARLQALLLKLGEI
;
A
#
# COMPACT_ATOMS: atom_id res chain seq x y z
N MET A 1 -4.08 4.53 16.40
CA MET A 1 -4.86 3.46 17.07
C MET A 1 -4.63 2.20 16.28
N ASP A 2 -4.22 1.12 16.95
CA ASP A 2 -4.05 -0.19 16.32
C ASP A 2 -5.36 -0.97 16.47
N ASP A 3 -6.24 -0.85 15.49
CA ASP A 3 -7.56 -1.49 15.46
C ASP A 3 -7.50 -2.90 14.85
N LYS A 4 -6.36 -3.57 15.03
CA LYS A 4 -6.11 -4.85 14.38
C LYS A 4 -6.86 -5.96 15.10
N GLY A 5 -7.93 -6.43 14.47
CA GLY A 5 -8.61 -7.68 14.83
C GLY A 5 -9.78 -7.51 15.80
N ASP A 6 -10.13 -6.29 16.17
CA ASP A 6 -11.36 -5.95 16.90
C ASP A 6 -12.64 -6.37 16.13
N HIS A 7 -12.53 -6.41 14.81
CA HIS A 7 -13.53 -6.85 13.86
C HIS A 7 -13.71 -8.39 13.79
N ILE A 8 -12.92 -9.18 14.53
CA ILE A 8 -13.02 -10.65 14.57
C ILE A 8 -13.59 -11.08 15.92
N LEU A 9 -14.80 -11.65 15.91
CA LEU A 9 -15.42 -12.24 17.09
C LEU A 9 -14.96 -13.69 17.27
N VAL A 10 -14.65 -14.07 18.52
CA VAL A 10 -14.26 -15.43 18.87
C VAL A 10 -15.08 -15.97 20.06
N ASP A 11 -15.23 -17.29 20.14
CA ASP A 11 -15.77 -17.97 21.34
C ASP A 11 -14.69 -18.23 22.40
N GLU A 12 -15.04 -18.93 23.49
CA GLU A 12 -14.15 -19.27 24.60
C GLU A 12 -12.95 -20.14 24.17
N ASP A 13 -13.07 -20.86 23.05
CA ASP A 13 -12.05 -21.73 22.47
C ASP A 13 -11.27 -21.06 21.34
N TYR A 14 -11.45 -19.75 21.12
CA TYR A 14 -10.85 -18.96 20.04
C TYR A 14 -11.30 -19.35 18.63
N ASN A 15 -12.44 -20.01 18.47
CA ASN A 15 -13.02 -20.21 17.14
C ASN A 15 -13.62 -18.89 16.64
N ILE A 16 -13.36 -18.55 15.37
CA ILE A 16 -13.97 -17.37 14.74
C ILE A 16 -15.48 -17.62 14.63
N THR A 17 -16.28 -16.82 15.33
CA THR A 17 -17.74 -16.90 15.35
C THR A 17 -18.41 -15.82 14.49
N GLY A 18 -17.70 -14.74 14.17
CA GLY A 18 -18.20 -13.67 13.33
C GLY A 18 -17.13 -12.68 12.89
N ILE A 19 -17.44 -11.92 11.84
CA ILE A 19 -16.66 -10.77 11.38
C ILE A 19 -17.61 -9.59 11.34
N ILE A 20 -17.26 -8.49 12.01
CA ILE A 20 -18.08 -7.27 12.14
C ILE A 20 -17.40 -6.06 11.48
N ASP A 21 -17.97 -4.86 11.66
CA ASP A 21 -17.41 -3.58 11.19
C ASP A 21 -17.12 -3.49 9.68
N TRP A 22 -18.06 -3.99 8.88
CA TRP A 22 -18.02 -3.96 7.41
C TRP A 22 -18.24 -2.57 6.78
N THR A 23 -18.32 -1.49 7.56
CA THR A 23 -18.63 -0.12 7.08
C THR A 23 -17.61 0.42 6.08
N PHE A 24 -16.37 -0.08 6.09
CA PHE A 24 -15.32 0.25 5.11
C PHE A 24 -15.00 -0.90 4.14
N ALA A 25 -15.86 -1.91 4.07
CA ALA A 25 -15.71 -2.99 3.11
C ALA A 25 -15.81 -2.47 1.67
N ARG A 26 -14.86 -2.90 0.83
CA ARG A 26 -14.75 -2.43 -0.55
C ARG A 26 -14.33 -3.55 -1.49
N LEU A 27 -14.74 -3.42 -2.75
CA LEU A 27 -14.26 -4.26 -3.83
C LEU A 27 -12.91 -3.70 -4.31
N VAL A 28 -11.90 -4.56 -4.28
CA VAL A 28 -10.53 -4.19 -4.62
C VAL A 28 -9.92 -5.22 -5.58
N PRO A 29 -8.90 -4.85 -6.36
CA PRO A 29 -8.17 -5.81 -7.16
C PRO A 29 -7.58 -6.95 -6.31
N ILE A 30 -7.39 -8.13 -6.92
CA ILE A 30 -6.93 -9.33 -6.22
C ILE A 30 -5.59 -9.16 -5.46
N TYR A 31 -4.69 -8.34 -5.99
CA TYR A 31 -3.39 -8.06 -5.35
C TYR A 31 -3.50 -7.14 -4.13
N GLU A 32 -4.60 -6.40 -3.98
CA GLU A 32 -4.89 -5.61 -2.79
C GLU A 32 -5.65 -6.46 -1.75
N ALA A 33 -6.60 -7.28 -2.21
CA ALA A 33 -7.38 -8.16 -1.34
C ALA A 33 -6.54 -9.26 -0.67
N PHE A 34 -5.58 -9.83 -1.41
CA PHE A 34 -4.78 -10.97 -0.97
C PHE A 34 -3.29 -10.64 -0.83
N GLY A 35 -2.90 -9.36 -0.99
CA GLY A 35 -1.55 -8.89 -0.75
C GLY A 35 -1.27 -8.61 0.73
N PRO A 36 -0.04 -8.17 1.06
CA PRO A 36 0.26 -7.58 2.36
C PRO A 36 -0.79 -6.53 2.74
N SER A 37 -1.35 -6.61 3.95
CA SER A 37 -2.38 -5.69 4.44
C SER A 37 -1.90 -4.95 5.70
N LEU A 38 -2.71 -4.00 6.20
CA LEU A 38 -2.39 -3.32 7.46
C LEU A 38 -2.41 -4.28 8.66
N LEU A 39 -3.23 -5.34 8.62
CA LEU A 39 -3.27 -6.37 9.66
C LEU A 39 -1.88 -6.94 9.93
N THR A 40 -1.12 -7.21 8.87
CA THR A 40 0.20 -7.82 8.95
C THR A 40 1.33 -6.79 8.98
N ALA A 41 1.06 -5.48 8.90
CA ALA A 41 2.10 -4.45 8.84
C ALA A 41 2.84 -4.22 10.15
N GLU A 42 4.16 -4.01 10.08
CA GLU A 42 4.90 -3.31 11.13
C GLU A 42 4.75 -1.81 10.91
N MET A 43 4.06 -1.12 11.82
CA MET A 43 3.75 0.29 11.62
C MET A 43 5.01 1.18 11.62
N SER A 44 6.03 0.81 12.40
CA SER A 44 7.34 1.50 12.37
C SER A 44 7.96 1.47 10.97
N ASP A 45 7.95 0.32 10.29
CA ASP A 45 8.49 0.18 8.93
C ASP A 45 7.69 0.96 7.88
N ILE A 46 6.39 1.15 8.11
CA ILE A 46 5.57 2.03 7.26
C ILE A 46 6.00 3.49 7.44
N TYR A 47 6.08 3.97 8.67
CA TYR A 47 6.41 5.38 8.96
C TYR A 47 7.86 5.73 8.65
N GLU A 48 8.80 4.81 8.87
CA GLU A 48 10.24 5.01 8.61
C GLU A 48 10.63 4.71 7.14
N SER A 49 9.65 4.42 6.27
CA SER A 49 9.88 4.08 4.86
C SER A 49 10.78 2.86 4.63
N ASN A 50 10.88 1.96 5.62
CA ASN A 50 11.59 0.70 5.50
C ASN A 50 10.73 -0.30 4.70
N ALA A 51 10.92 -0.36 3.39
CA ALA A 51 10.11 -1.15 2.48
C ALA A 51 10.34 -2.67 2.60
N GLY A 52 9.29 -3.46 2.38
CA GLY A 52 9.39 -4.91 2.36
C GLY A 52 8.30 -5.62 3.15
N ARG A 53 8.43 -6.95 3.21
CA ARG A 53 7.51 -7.82 3.94
C ARG A 53 7.84 -7.79 5.42
N SER A 54 6.81 -7.62 6.25
CA SER A 54 6.93 -7.85 7.68
C SER A 54 7.04 -9.35 8.01
N ARG A 55 7.30 -9.63 9.29
CA ARG A 55 7.14 -10.98 9.84
C ARG A 55 5.70 -11.48 9.68
N GLY A 56 4.72 -10.62 9.94
CA GLY A 56 3.29 -10.95 9.78
C GLY A 56 2.92 -11.31 8.35
N ASP A 57 3.45 -10.59 7.36
CA ASP A 57 3.23 -10.86 5.93
C ASP A 57 3.74 -12.27 5.58
N THR A 58 4.90 -12.65 6.12
CA THR A 58 5.50 -13.97 5.91
C THR A 58 4.67 -15.08 6.56
N MET A 59 4.26 -14.90 7.82
CA MET A 59 3.42 -15.87 8.53
C MET A 59 2.07 -16.08 7.82
N LEU A 60 1.44 -15.00 7.34
CA LEU A 60 0.19 -15.10 6.61
C LEU A 60 0.37 -15.84 5.28
N ALA A 61 1.44 -15.55 4.53
CA ALA A 61 1.73 -16.24 3.27
C ALA A 61 1.93 -17.74 3.48
N GLU A 62 2.65 -18.16 4.53
CA GLU A 62 2.83 -19.56 4.91
C GLU A 62 1.52 -20.22 5.33
N ALA A 63 0.68 -19.51 6.11
CA ALA A 63 -0.64 -20.00 6.49
C ALA A 63 -1.54 -20.20 5.27
N VAL A 64 -1.58 -19.24 4.33
CA VAL A 64 -2.33 -19.38 3.07
C VAL A 64 -1.78 -20.55 2.26
N GLN A 65 -0.47 -20.72 2.18
CA GLN A 65 0.14 -21.84 1.43
C GLN A 65 -0.22 -23.20 2.02
N THR A 66 -0.24 -23.32 3.35
CA THR A 66 -0.50 -24.60 4.03
C THR A 66 -1.99 -24.93 4.14
N LYS A 67 -2.86 -23.93 4.25
CA LYS A 67 -4.30 -24.11 4.51
C LYS A 67 -5.17 -23.93 3.27
N SER A 68 -4.72 -23.20 2.25
CA SER A 68 -5.53 -22.91 1.07
C SER A 68 -5.33 -23.92 -0.05
N LYS A 69 -6.44 -24.34 -0.68
CA LYS A 69 -6.41 -25.08 -1.95
C LYS A 69 -6.09 -24.17 -3.15
N HIS A 70 -6.07 -22.85 -2.95
CA HIS A 70 -5.88 -21.85 -3.99
C HIS A 70 -4.45 -21.32 -3.99
N LEU A 71 -3.50 -22.15 -4.43
CA LEU A 71 -2.07 -21.82 -4.50
C LEU A 71 -1.77 -20.53 -5.30
N HIS A 72 -2.63 -20.16 -6.23
CA HIS A 72 -2.49 -18.91 -6.99
C HIS A 72 -2.64 -17.65 -6.12
N LEU A 73 -3.23 -17.75 -4.91
CA LEU A 73 -3.32 -16.64 -3.96
C LEU A 73 -2.02 -16.42 -3.17
N VAL A 74 -1.23 -17.48 -2.99
CA VAL A 74 0.04 -17.43 -2.23
C VAL A 74 1.00 -16.40 -2.82
N ARG A 75 1.04 -16.27 -4.16
CA ARG A 75 1.90 -15.28 -4.82
C ARG A 75 1.55 -13.84 -4.47
N PHE A 76 0.28 -13.57 -4.15
CA PHE A 76 -0.16 -12.24 -3.76
C PHE A 76 0.17 -12.01 -2.28
N ALA A 77 -0.11 -13.00 -1.42
CA ALA A 77 0.21 -12.91 0.02
C ALA A 77 1.72 -12.77 0.28
N GLY A 78 2.54 -13.45 -0.54
CA GLY A 78 4.01 -13.31 -0.52
C GLY A 78 4.56 -12.19 -1.40
N GLY A 79 3.70 -11.35 -1.97
CA GLY A 79 4.10 -10.24 -2.84
C GLY A 79 4.73 -9.07 -2.08
N PRO A 80 5.21 -8.04 -2.81
CA PRO A 80 5.71 -6.81 -2.19
C PRO A 80 4.58 -6.04 -1.51
N ASP A 81 4.91 -5.21 -0.51
CA ASP A 81 3.94 -4.41 0.25
C ASP A 81 3.58 -3.07 -0.42
N LEU A 82 3.94 -2.92 -1.69
CA LEU A 82 3.74 -1.72 -2.51
C LEU A 82 2.28 -1.25 -2.50
N VAL A 83 1.33 -2.18 -2.68
CA VAL A 83 -0.10 -1.87 -2.73
C VAL A 83 -0.57 -1.32 -1.39
N ARG A 84 -0.16 -1.92 -0.27
CA ARG A 84 -0.45 -1.43 1.07
C ARG A 84 0.10 -0.03 1.29
N ARG A 85 1.37 0.21 0.93
CA ARG A 85 2.01 1.52 1.10
C ARG A 85 1.32 2.60 0.28
N PHE A 86 0.97 2.29 -0.96
CA PHE A 86 0.21 3.19 -1.81
C PHE A 86 -1.16 3.50 -1.21
N SER A 87 -1.94 2.47 -0.84
CA SER A 87 -3.29 2.64 -0.30
C SER A 87 -3.29 3.37 1.04
N PHE A 88 -2.41 2.99 1.97
CA PHE A 88 -2.33 3.64 3.29
C PHE A 88 -1.78 5.07 3.23
N GLY A 89 -0.73 5.29 2.43
CA GLY A 89 -0.08 6.58 2.31
C GLY A 89 -0.90 7.59 1.49
N LEU A 90 -0.99 7.35 0.18
CA LEU A 90 -1.58 8.30 -0.77
C LEU A 90 -3.10 8.12 -0.95
N GLY A 91 -3.64 6.94 -0.60
CA GLY A 91 -5.03 6.58 -0.89
C GLY A 91 -6.06 6.94 0.18
N MET A 92 -5.65 7.10 1.44
CA MET A 92 -6.58 7.28 2.58
C MET A 92 -6.73 8.73 3.05
N GLY A 93 -6.07 9.70 2.38
CA GLY A 93 -6.23 11.12 2.71
C GLY A 93 -5.82 11.45 4.15
N MET A 94 -4.81 10.76 4.66
CA MET A 94 -4.19 11.10 5.94
C MET A 94 -3.60 12.51 5.82
N ASP A 95 -3.69 13.32 6.88
CA ASP A 95 -3.09 14.66 6.96
C ASP A 95 -1.56 14.53 7.04
N ILE A 96 -0.96 14.06 5.94
CA ILE A 96 0.47 13.84 5.80
C ILE A 96 1.12 15.15 5.34
N SER A 97 2.26 15.45 5.94
CA SER A 97 3.11 16.51 5.46
C SER A 97 3.60 16.22 4.04
N TRP A 98 3.99 17.27 3.32
CA TRP A 98 4.58 17.12 2.00
C TRP A 98 5.81 16.21 1.99
N ASP A 99 6.67 16.32 3.01
CA ASP A 99 7.87 15.51 3.15
C ASP A 99 7.54 14.02 3.31
N GLU A 100 6.50 13.69 4.09
CA GLU A 100 6.00 12.32 4.24
C GLU A 100 5.42 11.80 2.92
N ALA A 101 4.65 12.62 2.19
CA ALA A 101 4.12 12.24 0.88
C ALA A 101 5.23 11.94 -0.13
N VAL A 102 6.29 12.77 -0.16
CA VAL A 102 7.48 12.55 -1.00
C VAL A 102 8.23 11.29 -0.56
N ALA A 103 8.42 11.05 0.74
CA ALA A 103 9.08 9.85 1.25
C ALA A 103 8.31 8.56 0.90
N LEU A 104 6.98 8.58 1.02
CA LEU A 104 6.11 7.48 0.62
C LEU A 104 6.20 7.23 -0.89
N PHE A 105 6.14 8.29 -1.70
CA PHE A 105 6.31 8.20 -3.14
C PHE A 105 7.67 7.58 -3.52
N ARG A 106 8.76 7.97 -2.83
CA ARG A 106 10.09 7.37 -2.98
C ARG A 106 10.10 5.88 -2.71
N GLY A 107 9.49 5.45 -1.59
CA GLY A 107 9.37 4.03 -1.25
C GLY A 107 8.60 3.24 -2.30
N ILE A 108 7.53 3.81 -2.84
CA ILE A 108 6.72 3.24 -3.94
C ILE A 108 7.57 3.10 -5.21
N MET A 109 8.30 4.14 -5.60
CA MET A 109 9.15 4.11 -6.81
C MET A 109 10.31 3.13 -6.67
N SER A 110 10.99 3.10 -5.52
CA SER A 110 12.08 2.16 -5.24
C SER A 110 11.62 0.70 -5.33
N THR A 111 10.43 0.39 -4.80
CA THR A 111 9.89 -0.98 -4.85
C THR A 111 9.29 -1.35 -6.21
N ALA A 112 8.67 -0.40 -6.91
CA ALA A 112 8.02 -0.65 -8.20
C ALA A 112 9.01 -0.69 -9.38
N GLU A 113 9.99 0.22 -9.39
CA GLU A 113 10.93 0.40 -10.50
C GLU A 113 12.36 -0.04 -10.16
N GLY A 114 12.65 -0.40 -8.90
CA GLY A 114 14.00 -0.76 -8.47
C GLY A 114 14.98 0.41 -8.48
N SER A 115 14.47 1.65 -8.54
CA SER A 115 15.27 2.86 -8.56
C SER A 115 16.03 3.06 -7.24
N SER A 116 17.24 3.60 -7.32
CA SER A 116 18.03 3.96 -6.13
C SER A 116 17.30 5.00 -5.28
N LEU A 117 17.61 5.02 -3.98
CA LEU A 117 17.09 6.02 -3.03
C LEU A 117 17.56 7.46 -3.32
N GLU A 118 18.37 7.68 -4.36
CA GLU A 118 18.72 9.02 -4.90
C GLU A 118 17.57 9.63 -5.73
N PHE A 119 16.34 9.45 -5.24
CA PHE A 119 15.17 10.04 -5.86
C PHE A 119 15.06 11.50 -5.43
N ASP A 120 15.28 12.40 -6.39
CA ASP A 120 14.96 13.82 -6.28
C ASP A 120 13.57 14.06 -6.89
N TRP A 121 12.66 14.59 -6.07
CA TRP A 121 11.27 14.84 -6.48
C TRP A 121 11.18 15.85 -7.61
N ASP A 122 11.92 16.95 -7.55
CA ASP A 122 11.82 18.03 -8.52
C ASP A 122 12.38 17.59 -9.87
N VAL A 123 13.50 16.87 -9.86
CA VAL A 123 14.09 16.28 -11.08
C VAL A 123 13.12 15.26 -11.69
N TRP A 124 12.57 14.35 -10.87
CA TRP A 124 11.61 13.37 -11.35
C TRP A 124 10.38 14.03 -11.96
N ARG A 125 9.80 15.02 -11.27
CA ARG A 125 8.61 15.75 -11.69
C ARG A 125 8.84 16.45 -13.03
N GLN A 126 9.93 17.23 -13.16
CA GLN A 126 10.26 17.94 -14.39
C GLN A 126 10.44 16.99 -15.57
N ASN A 127 11.12 15.85 -15.36
CA ASN A 127 11.30 14.83 -16.39
C ASN A 127 9.96 14.24 -16.84
N ARG A 128 9.06 13.91 -15.89
CA ARG A 128 7.74 13.35 -16.23
C ARG A 128 6.83 14.36 -16.93
N LEU A 129 6.84 15.62 -16.50
CA LEU A 129 6.12 16.70 -17.18
C LEU A 129 6.61 16.87 -18.62
N SER A 130 7.93 16.87 -18.83
CA SER A 130 8.52 16.99 -20.17
C SER A 130 8.15 15.81 -21.07
N GLN A 131 8.16 14.58 -20.54
CA GLN A 131 7.80 13.37 -21.28
C GLN A 131 6.32 13.29 -21.65
N ARG A 132 5.46 14.07 -20.97
CA ARG A 132 3.99 14.06 -21.14
C ARG A 132 3.47 15.42 -21.56
N ALA A 133 4.33 16.28 -22.11
CA ALA A 133 3.97 17.65 -22.48
C ALA A 133 2.82 17.70 -23.50
N ASP A 134 2.62 16.65 -24.29
CA ASP A 134 1.55 16.49 -25.27
C ASP A 134 0.21 15.97 -24.68
N ASP A 135 0.17 15.53 -23.41
CA ASP A 135 -1.08 15.06 -22.80
C ASP A 135 -1.99 16.24 -22.43
N ALA A 136 -3.07 16.42 -23.21
CA ALA A 136 -4.03 17.50 -23.02
C ALA A 136 -4.67 17.53 -21.62
N ARG A 137 -4.81 16.38 -20.94
CA ARG A 137 -5.36 16.32 -19.57
C ARG A 137 -4.36 16.85 -18.56
N LEU A 138 -3.08 16.54 -18.75
CA LEU A 138 -2.00 17.09 -17.93
C LEU A 138 -1.92 18.60 -18.09
N GLN A 139 -1.96 19.10 -19.33
CA GLN A 139 -1.95 20.54 -19.61
C GLN A 139 -3.13 21.26 -18.94
N ALA A 140 -4.34 20.69 -19.03
CA ALA A 140 -5.52 21.23 -18.36
C ALA A 140 -5.37 21.27 -16.83
N LEU A 141 -4.71 20.27 -16.23
CA LEU A 141 -4.42 20.23 -14.80
C LEU A 141 -3.42 21.31 -14.39
N LEU A 142 -2.31 21.44 -15.13
CA LEU A 142 -1.26 22.43 -14.84
C LEU A 142 -1.80 23.86 -14.93
N LEU A 143 -2.61 24.16 -15.95
CA LEU A 143 -3.28 25.46 -16.08
C LEU A 143 -4.20 25.75 -14.89
N LYS A 144 -4.97 24.75 -14.44
CA LYS A 144 -5.86 24.89 -13.28
C LYS A 144 -5.07 25.15 -11.97
N LEU A 145 -3.86 24.62 -11.88
CA LEU A 145 -2.96 24.78 -10.74
C LEU A 145 -2.11 26.07 -10.82
N GLY A 146 -2.16 26.81 -11.94
CA GLY A 146 -1.38 28.03 -12.15
C GLY A 146 0.12 27.77 -12.36
N GLU A 147 0.48 26.58 -12.83
CA GLU A 147 1.87 26.21 -13.09
C GLU A 147 2.35 26.50 -14.52
N ILE A 148 1.41 26.77 -15.42
CA ILE A 148 1.62 27.23 -16.81
C ILE A 148 0.52 28.21 -17.21
#